data_AF-A0A662M5B6-F1
#
_entry.id   AF-A0A662M5B6-F1
#
_cell.length_a   1.000
_cell.length_b   1.000
_cell.length_c   1.000
_cell.angle_alpha   90.00
_cell.angle_beta   90.00
_cell.angle_gamma   90.00
#
_symmetry.space_group_name_H-M   'P 1'
#
loop_
_entity.id
_entity.type
_entity.pdbx_description
1 polymer ?
#
loop_
_entity_poly.entity_id
_entity_poly.type
_entity_poly.pdbx_seq_one_letter_code
_entity_poly.pdbx_strand_id
1 'polypeptide(L)' 'MEERKRTEEILLRRLGKPEDVADVCLFLASDLASYITGKIIHVNGGLYIH' A
#
# COMPACT_ATOMS: atom_id res chain seq x y z
N MET A 1 -19.97 -11.97 -5.18
CA MET A 1 -19.88 -12.43 -3.77
C MET A 1 -18.41 -12.50 -3.33
N GLU A 2 -17.52 -13.09 -4.14
CA GLU A 2 -16.06 -13.15 -3.91
C GLU A 2 -15.38 -11.80 -3.58
N GLU A 3 -15.63 -10.75 -4.39
CA GLU A 3 -15.02 -9.41 -4.23
C GLU A 3 -15.37 -8.73 -2.90
N ARG A 4 -16.59 -8.98 -2.39
CA ARG A 4 -17.02 -8.43 -1.11
C ARG A 4 -16.25 -9.06 0.05
N LYS A 5 -16.03 -10.38 -0.03
CA LYS A 5 -15.32 -11.16 0.98
C LYS A 5 -13.87 -10.68 1.17
N ARG A 6 -13.17 -10.35 0.07
CA ARG A 6 -11.80 -9.80 0.14
C ARG A 6 -11.72 -8.39 0.71
N THR A 7 -12.76 -7.58 0.50
CA THR A 7 -12.77 -6.19 0.98
C THR A 7 -13.00 -6.12 2.49
N GLU A 8 -13.64 -7.14 3.08
CA GLU A 8 -13.87 -7.24 4.52
C GLU A 8 -12.59 -7.48 5.34
N GLU A 9 -11.57 -8.07 4.74
CA GLU A 9 -10.27 -8.30 5.38
C GLU A 9 -9.35 -7.07 5.29
N ILE A 10 -9.62 -6.16 4.34
CA ILE A 10 -8.86 -4.92 4.17
C ILE A 10 -9.40 -3.87 5.16
N LEU A 11 -8.54 -3.34 6.03
CA LEU A 11 -8.94 -2.34 7.03
C LEU A 11 -9.47 -1.05 6.39
N LEU A 12 -8.92 -0.65 5.24
CA LEU A 12 -9.42 0.50 4.47
C LEU A 12 -10.74 0.24 3.73
N ARG A 13 -11.30 -0.98 3.79
CA ARG A 13 -12.59 -1.36 3.18
C ARG A 13 -12.71 -1.03 1.69
N ARG A 14 -11.60 -1.03 0.98
CA ARG A 14 -11.55 -0.90 -0.48
C ARG A 14 -10.40 -1.70 -1.06
N LEU A 15 -10.53 -2.08 -2.32
CA LEU A 15 -9.40 -2.58 -3.09
C LEU A 15 -8.39 -1.45 -3.34
N GLY A 16 -7.12 -1.84 -3.40
CA GLY A 16 -6.06 -0.97 -3.87
C GLY A 16 -6.28 -0.60 -5.33
N LYS A 17 -5.86 0.60 -5.69
CA LYS A 17 -5.81 1.08 -7.07
C LYS A 17 -4.35 1.18 -7.52
N PRO A 18 -4.06 1.18 -8.82
CA PRO A 18 -2.70 1.36 -9.32
C PRO A 18 -2.00 2.62 -8.75
N GLU A 19 -2.77 3.68 -8.52
CA GLU A 19 -2.28 4.95 -7.98
C GLU A 19 -1.72 4.80 -6.56
N ASP A 20 -2.29 3.91 -5.73
CA ASP A 20 -1.82 3.70 -4.35
C ASP A 20 -0.35 3.21 -4.33
N VAL A 21 0.04 2.42 -5.34
CA VAL A 21 1.44 1.95 -5.49
C VAL A 21 2.29 3.03 -6.14
N ALA A 22 1.77 3.70 -7.18
CA ALA A 22 2.49 4.73 -7.91
C ALA A 22 2.90 5.90 -7.01
N ASP A 23 2.01 6.35 -6.12
CA ASP A 23 2.28 7.45 -5.20
C ASP A 23 3.38 7.10 -4.18
N VAL A 24 3.42 5.84 -3.70
CA VAL A 24 4.49 5.37 -2.81
C VAL A 24 5.82 5.29 -3.57
N CYS A 25 5.81 4.81 -4.82
CA CYS A 25 7.00 4.82 -5.68
C CYS A 25 7.49 6.26 -5.93
N LEU A 26 6.58 7.20 -6.17
CA LEU A 26 6.92 8.61 -6.37
C LEU A 26 7.57 9.21 -5.12
N PHE A 27 7.02 8.93 -3.93
CA PHE A 27 7.62 9.33 -2.66
C PHE A 27 9.03 8.74 -2.50
N LEU A 28 9.19 7.42 -2.73
CA LEU A 28 10.48 6.74 -2.60
C LEU A 28 11.54 7.22 -3.61
N ALA A 29 11.12 7.68 -4.78
CA ALA A 29 12.00 8.25 -5.80
C ALA A 29 12.36 9.72 -5.54
N SER A 30 11.71 10.38 -4.58
CA SER A 30 11.93 11.80 -4.26
C SER A 30 12.98 12.01 -3.17
N ASP A 31 13.47 13.24 -3.05
CA ASP A 31 14.41 13.64 -2.00
C ASP A 31 13.83 13.49 -0.58
N LEU A 32 12.49 13.43 -0.44
CA LEU A 32 11.81 13.22 0.84
C LEU A 32 12.14 11.85 1.46
N ALA A 33 12.50 10.87 0.64
CA ALA A 33 12.88 9.53 1.07
C ALA A 33 14.40 9.32 1.13
N SER A 34 15.21 10.39 1.04
CA SER A 34 16.69 10.32 0.93
C SER A 34 17.41 9.56 2.06
N TYR A 35 16.77 9.38 3.22
CA TYR A 35 17.30 8.62 4.34
C TYR A 35 16.66 7.24 4.54
N ILE A 36 15.84 6.78 3.58
CA ILE A 36 15.17 5.48 3.61
C ILE A 36 15.91 4.53 2.68
N THR A 37 16.47 3.45 3.24
CA THR A 37 17.12 2.38 2.45
C THR A 37 16.96 1.02 3.13
N GLY A 38 16.96 -0.05 2.34
CA GLY A 38 16.84 -1.43 2.85
C GLY A 38 15.52 -1.74 3.55
N LYS A 39 14.44 -1.03 3.21
CA LYS A 39 13.10 -1.23 3.78
C LYS A 39 12.10 -1.66 2.73
N ILE A 40 11.15 -2.48 3.17
CA ILE A 40 9.99 -2.91 2.38
C ILE A 40 8.79 -2.09 2.86
N ILE A 41 8.08 -1.45 1.93
CA ILE A 41 6.84 -0.73 2.22
C ILE A 41 5.67 -1.55 1.68
N HIS A 42 4.77 -1.97 2.56
CA HIS A 42 3.58 -2.73 2.20
C HIS A 42 2.43 -1.80 1.84
N VAL A 43 2.06 -1.77 0.55
CA VAL A 43 0.90 -1.00 0.04
C VAL A 43 -0.30 -1.93 -0.08
N ASN A 44 -0.88 -2.33 1.06
CA ASN A 44 -1.89 -3.41 1.13
C ASN A 44 -3.22 -2.98 1.79
N GLY A 45 -3.39 -1.70 2.12
CA GLY A 45 -4.60 -1.20 2.78
C GLY A 45 -4.87 -1.78 4.17
N GLY A 46 -3.84 -2.31 4.84
CA GLY A 46 -3.94 -2.92 6.17
C GLY A 46 -4.31 -4.41 6.16
N LEU A 47 -4.19 -5.09 5.02
CA LEU A 47 -4.48 -6.53 4.91
C LEU A 47 -3.52 -7.41 5.73
N TYR A 48 -2.29 -6.93 5.96
CA TYR A 48 -1.28 -7.59 6.78
C TYR A 48 -0.50 -6.53 7.57
N ILE A 49 -0.29 -6.78 8.86
CA ILE A 49 0.41 -5.89 9.79
C ILE A 49 1.48 -6.73 10.49
N HIS A 50 2.76 -6.51 10.14
CA HIS A 50 3.93 -7.08 10.83
C HIS A 50 5.01 -6.03 10.92
#